data_AF-A0A9P7D9B6-F1
#
_entry.id   AF-A0A9P7D9B6-F1
#
_cell.length_a   1.000
_cell.length_b   1.000
_cell.length_c   1.000
_cell.angle_alpha   90.00
_cell.angle_beta   90.00
_cell.angle_gamma   90.00
#
_symmetry.space_group_name_H-M   'P 1'
#
loop_
_entity.id
_entity.type
_entity.pdbx_description
1 polymer ?
#
loop_
_entity_poly.entity_id
_entity_poly.type
_entity_poly.pdbx_seq_one_letter_code
_entity_poly.pdbx_strand_id
1 'polypeptide(L)'
;MAPKASSKKASKKSILKAQEDLCAEMESTAGRTASVLKNRQGEDRHKKEQMKKEKRKLKVLRMAYQKNPEEFNDEPTELLSDVDQDEENMFSDHVVPTKVSTSPALTFTAGRIPPVILAPKSVSNVHHGLGKTHKAPATVATDGDDSSSADDSSSDDSESEVKFLDSDLDSSPQVVGTKRQLQDTVEETMPKIMKISNGSRQRLKASDFDDVTKDLLATAISIYRCLIVTRVPFPQTLIVKTKIAKEAWREASNLADLTVQLTPSLVKMMTRRTSHVCGELKTKMRALTSSHFGFRTSRSTAAIKQNRDLAESLKDESRFVFKDWEMKSGIYKTELIQAAVNDMWFANRNDEGVIHGRYFEPLPVEIIALILTAIECCIDEWITGVKEDIKFSSNAYSSVYVGHLSSLQRFDEWTSAYKLLGKIADNILDIARLHAGVDSFQATHATPFGFTDNIFDDAIREYEAETREAAAVARESHEVMDD
;
A
#
# COMPACT_ATOMS: atom_id res chain seq x y z
N MET A 1 -56.80 65.80 8.49
CA MET A 1 -55.74 64.78 8.31
C MET A 1 -56.34 63.52 7.74
N ALA A 2 -55.94 63.14 6.52
CA ALA A 2 -56.11 61.80 5.93
C ALA A 2 -55.15 61.68 4.73
N PRO A 3 -54.30 60.65 4.63
CA PRO A 3 -53.43 60.47 3.46
C PRO A 3 -54.05 59.53 2.43
N LYS A 4 -53.87 59.87 1.15
CA LYS A 4 -54.31 59.11 -0.03
C LYS A 4 -53.38 57.92 -0.28
N ALA A 5 -53.97 56.74 -0.46
CA ALA A 5 -53.32 55.54 -0.97
C ALA A 5 -53.24 55.59 -2.51
N SER A 6 -52.02 55.64 -3.06
CA SER A 6 -51.77 55.54 -4.50
C SER A 6 -50.32 55.11 -4.75
N SER A 7 -50.04 53.81 -4.64
CA SER A 7 -48.90 53.16 -5.33
C SER A 7 -48.91 51.66 -4.99
N LYS A 8 -49.54 50.81 -5.83
CA LYS A 8 -49.37 49.34 -5.75
C LYS A 8 -49.87 48.56 -6.98
N LYS A 9 -49.94 49.18 -8.17
CA LYS A 9 -50.38 48.49 -9.41
C LYS A 9 -49.29 48.29 -10.47
N ALA A 10 -48.06 48.77 -10.25
CA ALA A 10 -46.97 48.65 -11.22
C ALA A 10 -46.02 47.44 -11.00
N SER A 11 -46.39 46.43 -10.19
CA SER A 11 -45.44 45.40 -9.75
C SER A 11 -45.71 43.98 -10.26
N LYS A 12 -46.94 43.63 -10.68
CA LYS A 12 -47.25 42.22 -11.00
C LYS A 12 -46.90 41.81 -12.44
N LYS A 13 -47.03 42.74 -13.39
CA LYS A 13 -46.79 42.47 -14.82
C LYS A 13 -45.30 42.41 -15.17
N SER A 14 -44.47 43.19 -14.47
CA SER A 14 -43.01 43.15 -14.62
C SER A 14 -42.40 41.87 -14.03
N ILE A 15 -42.94 41.40 -12.91
CA ILE A 15 -42.50 40.14 -12.29
C ILE A 15 -42.85 38.93 -13.15
N LEU A 16 -44.07 38.90 -13.73
CA LEU A 16 -44.48 37.82 -14.63
C LEU A 16 -43.61 37.76 -15.89
N LYS A 17 -43.31 38.92 -16.48
CA LYS A 17 -42.41 39.00 -17.65
C LYS A 17 -40.98 38.53 -17.31
N ALA A 18 -40.46 38.91 -16.14
CA ALA A 18 -39.15 38.44 -15.69
C ALA A 18 -39.10 36.93 -15.45
N GLN A 19 -40.21 36.31 -14.99
CA GLN A 19 -40.29 34.86 -14.86
C GLN A 19 -40.37 34.14 -16.22
N GLU A 20 -41.10 34.69 -17.18
CA GLU A 20 -41.17 34.14 -18.54
C GLU A 20 -39.79 34.22 -19.24
N ASP A 21 -39.09 35.35 -19.10
CA ASP A 21 -37.75 35.54 -19.65
C ASP A 21 -36.73 34.56 -19.02
N LEU A 22 -36.82 34.31 -17.69
CA LEU A 22 -35.96 33.36 -16.98
C LEU A 22 -36.22 31.90 -17.40
N CYS A 23 -37.50 31.52 -17.57
CA CYS A 23 -37.85 30.19 -18.06
C CYS A 23 -37.33 29.96 -19.49
N ALA A 24 -37.45 30.94 -20.37
CA ALA A 24 -36.93 30.85 -21.74
C ALA A 24 -35.39 30.72 -21.78
N GLU A 25 -34.68 31.39 -20.88
CA GLU A 25 -33.22 31.28 -20.76
C GLU A 25 -32.78 29.91 -20.23
N MET A 26 -33.51 29.35 -19.26
CA MET A 26 -33.26 28.00 -18.74
C MET A 26 -33.50 26.92 -19.80
N GLU A 27 -34.57 27.02 -20.58
CA GLU A 27 -34.87 26.08 -21.68
C GLU A 27 -33.81 26.17 -22.80
N SER A 28 -33.34 27.38 -23.13
CA SER A 28 -32.25 27.60 -24.09
C SER A 28 -30.93 26.99 -23.61
N THR A 29 -30.62 27.11 -22.32
CA THR A 29 -29.40 26.56 -21.71
C THR A 29 -29.44 25.04 -21.60
N ALA A 30 -30.62 24.46 -21.30
CA ALA A 30 -30.85 23.02 -21.34
C ALA A 30 -30.69 22.45 -22.76
N GLY A 31 -31.17 23.16 -23.79
CA GLY A 31 -30.98 22.78 -25.20
C GLY A 31 -29.50 22.75 -25.62
N ARG A 32 -28.72 23.76 -25.20
CA ARG A 32 -27.27 23.84 -25.49
C ARG A 32 -26.48 22.75 -24.80
N THR A 33 -26.76 22.47 -23.53
CA THR A 33 -26.07 21.41 -22.76
C THR A 33 -26.39 20.01 -23.28
N ALA A 34 -27.63 19.74 -23.69
CA ALA A 34 -28.01 18.49 -24.34
C ALA A 34 -27.33 18.28 -25.71
N SER A 35 -27.11 19.36 -26.48
CA SER A 35 -26.38 19.30 -27.75
C SER A 35 -24.88 18.99 -27.56
N VAL A 36 -24.24 19.59 -26.55
CA VAL A 36 -22.83 19.33 -26.21
C VAL A 36 -22.62 17.88 -25.73
N LEU A 37 -23.54 17.33 -24.94
CA LEU A 37 -23.49 15.94 -24.48
C LEU A 37 -23.65 14.92 -25.63
N LYS A 38 -24.54 15.20 -26.60
CA LYS A 38 -24.70 14.35 -27.80
C LYS A 38 -23.46 14.36 -28.69
N ASN A 39 -22.80 15.51 -28.85
CA ASN A 39 -21.57 15.61 -29.63
C ASN A 39 -20.42 14.84 -28.98
N ARG A 40 -20.27 14.92 -27.65
CA ARG A 40 -19.25 14.13 -26.91
C ARG A 40 -19.47 12.61 -27.04
N GLN A 41 -20.71 12.14 -26.94
CA GLN A 41 -21.02 10.71 -27.14
C GLN A 41 -20.72 10.22 -28.58
N GLY A 42 -20.85 11.09 -29.58
CA GLY A 42 -20.51 10.77 -30.97
C GLY A 42 -19.00 10.61 -31.18
N GLU A 43 -18.20 11.52 -30.62
CA GLU A 43 -16.74 11.48 -30.69
C GLU A 43 -16.16 10.24 -30.00
N ASP A 44 -16.71 9.86 -28.83
CA ASP A 44 -16.26 8.67 -28.09
C ASP A 44 -16.57 7.37 -28.86
N ARG A 45 -17.71 7.30 -29.55
CA ARG A 45 -18.04 6.16 -30.43
C ARG A 45 -17.08 6.07 -31.61
N HIS A 46 -16.75 7.20 -32.24
CA HIS A 46 -15.81 7.23 -33.36
C HIS A 46 -14.39 6.80 -32.94
N LYS A 47 -13.89 7.30 -31.80
CA LYS A 47 -12.60 6.90 -31.23
C LYS A 47 -12.56 5.41 -30.90
N LYS A 48 -13.63 4.86 -30.31
CA LYS A 48 -13.74 3.42 -30.01
C LYS A 48 -13.72 2.56 -31.27
N GLU A 49 -14.32 3.02 -32.36
CA GLU A 49 -14.35 2.28 -33.62
C GLU A 49 -13.01 2.35 -34.36
N GLN A 50 -12.30 3.49 -34.32
CA GLN A 50 -10.93 3.60 -34.81
C GLN A 50 -9.98 2.66 -34.05
N MET A 51 -10.03 2.65 -32.72
CA MET A 51 -9.22 1.76 -31.87
C MET A 51 -9.50 0.27 -32.18
N LYS A 52 -10.76 -0.09 -32.43
CA LYS A 52 -11.14 -1.46 -32.83
C LYS A 52 -10.57 -1.85 -34.19
N LYS A 53 -10.49 -0.91 -35.14
CA LYS A 53 -9.89 -1.15 -36.47
C LYS A 53 -8.37 -1.33 -36.36
N GLU A 54 -7.69 -0.53 -35.54
CA GLU A 54 -6.27 -0.71 -35.26
C GLU A 54 -5.95 -2.04 -34.58
N LYS A 55 -6.74 -2.46 -33.57
CA LYS A 55 -6.56 -3.78 -32.91
C LYS A 55 -6.63 -4.94 -33.91
N ARG A 56 -7.53 -4.83 -34.91
CA ARG A 56 -7.65 -5.83 -35.98
C ARG A 56 -6.44 -5.83 -36.91
N LYS A 57 -5.95 -4.66 -37.31
CA LYS A 57 -4.75 -4.53 -38.14
C LYS A 57 -3.51 -5.11 -37.42
N LEU A 58 -3.36 -4.77 -36.15
CA LEU A 58 -2.24 -5.24 -35.34
C LEU A 58 -2.25 -6.77 -35.14
N LYS A 59 -3.45 -7.34 -34.93
CA LYS A 59 -3.62 -8.80 -34.83
C LYS A 59 -3.22 -9.51 -36.13
N VAL A 60 -3.59 -8.97 -37.28
CA VAL A 60 -3.20 -9.52 -38.59
C VAL A 60 -1.69 -9.42 -38.80
N LEU A 61 -1.09 -8.28 -38.47
CA LEU A 61 0.36 -8.08 -38.58
C LEU A 61 1.14 -9.04 -37.67
N ARG A 62 0.68 -9.27 -36.44
CA ARG A 62 1.28 -10.23 -35.51
C ARG A 62 1.21 -11.65 -36.04
N MET A 63 0.08 -12.05 -36.60
CA MET A 63 -0.08 -13.37 -37.20
C MET A 63 0.81 -13.56 -38.44
N ALA A 64 0.99 -12.51 -39.25
CA ALA A 64 1.88 -12.55 -40.40
C ALA A 64 3.36 -12.70 -39.98
N TYR A 65 3.82 -11.88 -39.04
CA TYR A 65 5.18 -11.96 -38.49
C TYR A 65 5.47 -13.32 -37.84
N GLN A 66 4.51 -13.86 -37.09
CA GLN A 66 4.66 -15.17 -36.46
C GLN A 66 4.70 -16.34 -37.46
N LYS A 67 4.07 -16.18 -38.64
CA LYS A 67 4.02 -17.21 -39.68
C LYS A 67 5.27 -17.19 -40.57
N ASN A 68 5.72 -16.00 -40.96
CA ASN A 68 6.84 -15.78 -41.88
C ASN A 68 7.77 -14.67 -41.35
N PRO A 69 8.62 -14.93 -40.34
CA PRO A 69 9.48 -13.90 -39.75
C PRO A 69 10.54 -13.37 -40.73
N GLU A 70 11.01 -14.23 -41.65
CA GLU A 70 12.04 -13.89 -42.66
C GLU A 70 11.56 -12.91 -43.74
N GLU A 71 10.25 -12.64 -43.84
CA GLU A 71 9.71 -11.63 -44.76
C GLU A 71 9.85 -10.19 -44.20
N PHE A 72 10.32 -10.05 -42.96
CA PHE A 72 10.48 -8.77 -42.28
C PHE A 72 11.96 -8.52 -41.98
N ASN A 73 12.50 -7.41 -42.48
CA ASN A 73 13.91 -7.04 -42.27
C ASN A 73 14.25 -6.79 -40.79
N ASP A 74 13.26 -6.38 -39.98
CA ASP A 74 13.34 -6.14 -38.53
C ASP A 74 11.95 -6.37 -37.89
N GLU A 75 11.89 -6.54 -36.55
CA GLU A 75 10.61 -6.63 -35.82
C GLU A 75 9.75 -5.37 -36.07
N PRO A 76 8.52 -5.49 -36.61
CA PRO A 76 7.72 -4.31 -36.96
C PRO A 76 7.44 -3.45 -35.73
N THR A 77 7.82 -2.16 -35.79
CA THR A 77 7.59 -1.17 -34.71
C THR A 77 6.12 -1.09 -34.27
N GLU A 78 5.20 -1.41 -35.18
CA GLU A 78 3.76 -1.47 -34.90
C GLU A 78 3.39 -2.60 -33.92
N LEU A 79 4.12 -3.74 -33.89
CA LEU A 79 3.91 -4.84 -32.93
C LEU A 79 4.20 -4.45 -31.48
N LEU A 80 4.95 -3.36 -31.29
CA LEU A 80 5.23 -2.77 -29.98
C LEU A 80 4.12 -1.80 -29.51
N SER A 81 3.07 -1.59 -30.31
CA SER A 81 1.95 -0.70 -29.95
C SER A 81 1.00 -1.34 -28.91
N ASP A 82 0.61 -0.52 -27.92
CA ASP A 82 -0.15 -0.89 -26.70
C ASP A 82 -1.64 -1.27 -26.92
N VAL A 83 -2.04 -1.71 -28.12
CA VAL A 83 -3.47 -1.96 -28.45
C VAL A 83 -4.04 -3.25 -27.80
N ASP A 84 -3.18 -4.08 -27.21
CA ASP A 84 -3.54 -5.33 -26.51
C ASP A 84 -3.44 -5.24 -24.98
N GLN A 85 -3.83 -4.12 -24.37
CA GLN A 85 -4.14 -4.12 -22.94
C GLN A 85 -5.47 -4.84 -22.68
N ASP A 86 -5.46 -6.17 -22.72
CA ASP A 86 -6.41 -6.99 -21.96
C ASP A 86 -5.98 -6.93 -20.48
N GLU A 87 -6.13 -5.74 -19.89
CA GLU A 87 -5.99 -5.44 -18.46
C GLU A 87 -7.20 -5.97 -17.64
N GLU A 88 -8.09 -6.75 -18.25
CA GLU A 88 -9.40 -7.14 -17.72
C GLU A 88 -9.41 -8.43 -16.87
N ASN A 89 -8.31 -9.19 -16.79
CA ASN A 89 -8.31 -10.49 -16.09
C ASN A 89 -7.43 -10.60 -14.84
N MET A 90 -6.88 -9.50 -14.33
CA MET A 90 -5.85 -9.57 -13.27
C MET A 90 -6.34 -9.27 -11.85
N PHE A 91 -7.63 -9.02 -11.65
CA PHE A 91 -8.24 -8.88 -10.32
C PHE A 91 -9.61 -9.56 -10.29
N SER A 92 -9.58 -10.89 -10.28
CA SER A 92 -10.65 -11.68 -9.68
C SER A 92 -9.97 -12.51 -8.62
N ASP A 93 -9.96 -12.00 -7.39
CA ASP A 93 -9.56 -12.80 -6.24
C ASP A 93 -10.42 -14.05 -6.18
N HIS A 94 -9.75 -15.16 -5.88
CA HIS A 94 -10.34 -16.45 -5.63
C HIS A 94 -11.35 -16.37 -4.48
N VAL A 95 -12.64 -16.23 -4.81
CA VAL A 95 -13.70 -16.70 -3.92
C VAL A 95 -13.65 -18.22 -3.97
N VAL A 96 -13.07 -18.84 -2.95
CA VAL A 96 -13.22 -20.27 -2.69
C VAL A 96 -14.70 -20.51 -2.37
N PRO A 97 -15.46 -21.24 -3.21
CA PRO A 97 -16.79 -21.65 -2.81
C PRO A 97 -16.65 -22.74 -1.75
N THR A 98 -16.90 -22.39 -0.48
CA THR A 98 -17.21 -23.39 0.54
C THR A 98 -18.42 -24.19 0.08
N LYS A 99 -18.16 -25.39 -0.45
CA LYS A 99 -19.20 -26.40 -0.65
C LYS A 99 -19.74 -26.80 0.71
N VAL A 100 -20.92 -26.32 1.03
CA VAL A 100 -21.74 -26.81 2.14
C VAL A 100 -22.10 -28.25 1.80
N SER A 101 -21.40 -29.19 2.44
CA SER A 101 -21.75 -30.60 2.43
C SER A 101 -23.01 -30.80 3.28
N THR A 102 -24.12 -31.10 2.64
CA THR A 102 -25.36 -31.52 3.27
C THR A 102 -25.16 -32.88 3.94
N SER A 103 -25.19 -32.92 5.28
CA SER A 103 -25.43 -34.14 6.04
C SER A 103 -26.87 -34.14 6.57
N PRO A 104 -27.54 -35.30 6.69
CA PRO A 104 -28.96 -35.37 6.97
C PRO A 104 -29.29 -35.13 8.45
N ALA A 105 -30.52 -34.65 8.65
CA ALA A 105 -31.13 -34.32 9.93
C ALA A 105 -31.14 -35.49 10.93
N LEU A 106 -30.84 -35.17 12.20
CA LEU A 106 -31.30 -35.93 13.37
C LEU A 106 -32.04 -34.99 14.31
N THR A 107 -33.25 -35.42 14.67
CA THR A 107 -34.24 -34.72 15.47
C THR A 107 -33.94 -34.75 16.97
N PHE A 108 -33.93 -33.55 17.57
CA PHE A 108 -34.55 -33.10 18.83
C PHE A 108 -34.56 -34.02 20.08
N THR A 109 -34.09 -33.51 21.23
CA THR A 109 -34.93 -33.26 22.43
C THR A 109 -34.29 -32.27 23.41
N ALA A 110 -35.18 -31.52 24.10
CA ALA A 110 -34.94 -30.34 24.92
C ALA A 110 -34.45 -30.62 26.35
N GLY A 111 -33.77 -29.63 26.96
CA GLY A 111 -33.51 -29.65 28.41
C GLY A 111 -32.66 -28.49 28.97
N ARG A 112 -33.34 -27.40 29.33
CA ARG A 112 -33.06 -26.44 30.43
C ARG A 112 -31.67 -25.79 30.59
N ILE A 113 -31.69 -24.46 30.46
CA ILE A 113 -30.70 -23.46 30.89
C ILE A 113 -30.69 -23.32 32.43
N PRO A 114 -29.52 -23.08 33.04
CA PRO A 114 -29.43 -22.26 34.25
C PRO A 114 -28.51 -21.03 34.10
N PRO A 115 -28.69 -20.00 34.97
CA PRO A 115 -28.31 -18.62 34.69
C PRO A 115 -26.93 -18.21 35.23
N VAL A 116 -26.39 -17.15 34.64
CA VAL A 116 -25.25 -16.37 35.14
C VAL A 116 -25.74 -15.44 36.26
N ILE A 117 -25.11 -15.50 37.45
CA ILE A 117 -25.18 -14.40 38.41
C ILE A 117 -23.79 -14.12 39.02
N LEU A 118 -23.48 -12.83 38.98
CA LEU A 118 -22.37 -12.07 39.50
C LEU A 118 -21.98 -12.39 40.95
N ALA A 119 -20.67 -12.41 41.19
CA ALA A 119 -20.06 -12.28 42.51
C ALA A 119 -20.19 -10.84 43.05
N PRO A 120 -20.53 -10.64 44.33
CA PRO A 120 -20.31 -9.37 45.01
C PRO A 120 -19.08 -9.41 45.94
N LYS A 121 -18.48 -8.23 46.05
CA LYS A 121 -17.33 -7.86 46.86
C LYS A 121 -17.61 -7.98 48.37
N SER A 122 -16.61 -8.40 49.15
CA SER A 122 -16.56 -8.18 50.60
C SER A 122 -15.99 -6.79 50.92
N VAL A 123 -16.72 -6.02 51.72
CA VAL A 123 -16.30 -4.74 52.32
C VAL A 123 -16.11 -4.96 53.82
N SER A 124 -15.00 -4.45 54.38
CA SER A 124 -14.75 -4.36 55.82
C SER A 124 -15.60 -3.26 56.46
N ASN A 125 -16.18 -3.59 57.61
CA ASN A 125 -17.20 -2.87 58.39
C ASN A 125 -16.61 -1.93 59.45
N VAL A 126 -17.35 -0.86 59.80
CA VAL A 126 -17.46 -0.28 61.17
C VAL A 126 -18.90 0.26 61.41
N HIS A 127 -19.54 -0.28 62.47
CA HIS A 127 -20.73 0.12 63.30
C HIS A 127 -22.09 0.47 62.65
N HIS A 128 -23.28 -0.03 63.08
CA HIS A 128 -23.82 -0.49 64.37
C HIS A 128 -25.00 -1.51 64.19
N GLY A 129 -25.20 -2.45 65.14
CA GLY A 129 -26.55 -2.97 65.53
C GLY A 129 -26.80 -4.51 65.59
N LEU A 130 -26.80 -5.06 66.83
CA LEU A 130 -27.48 -6.27 67.42
C LEU A 130 -28.05 -7.38 66.50
N GLY A 131 -27.94 -8.70 66.75
CA GLY A 131 -27.36 -9.52 67.83
C GLY A 131 -27.82 -11.00 67.74
N LYS A 132 -27.01 -11.92 68.31
CA LYS A 132 -27.26 -13.31 68.81
C LYS A 132 -27.74 -14.41 67.81
N THR A 133 -27.37 -15.70 67.85
CA THR A 133 -26.41 -16.57 68.57
C THR A 133 -26.38 -17.96 67.86
N HIS A 134 -25.17 -18.50 67.62
CA HIS A 134 -24.66 -19.90 67.63
C HIS A 134 -25.59 -21.15 67.57
N LYS A 135 -25.18 -22.19 66.80
CA LYS A 135 -24.32 -23.32 67.25
C LYS A 135 -23.94 -24.31 66.11
N ALA A 136 -22.76 -24.93 66.25
CA ALA A 136 -22.01 -25.90 65.40
C ALA A 136 -22.57 -27.37 65.50
N PRO A 137 -21.90 -28.51 65.08
CA PRO A 137 -20.46 -28.76 64.77
C PRO A 137 -20.04 -29.86 63.70
N ALA A 138 -18.69 -29.95 63.46
CA ALA A 138 -17.77 -31.13 63.25
C ALA A 138 -17.83 -32.04 61.98
N THR A 139 -16.80 -32.74 61.39
CA THR A 139 -15.30 -32.91 61.46
C THR A 139 -14.80 -33.92 60.36
N VAL A 140 -13.45 -34.02 60.11
CA VAL A 140 -12.58 -35.14 59.55
C VAL A 140 -12.25 -35.11 58.02
N ALA A 141 -11.01 -34.79 57.53
CA ALA A 141 -9.71 -35.53 57.31
C ALA A 141 -9.71 -36.53 56.10
N THR A 142 -8.73 -36.74 55.19
CA THR A 142 -7.23 -36.87 55.19
C THR A 142 -6.58 -36.81 53.77
N ASP A 143 -5.30 -36.38 53.67
CA ASP A 143 -4.07 -36.82 52.91
C ASP A 143 -4.13 -37.42 51.46
N GLY A 144 -3.14 -37.31 50.55
CA GLY A 144 -1.76 -36.76 50.51
C GLY A 144 -1.05 -37.03 49.14
N ASP A 145 0.08 -36.33 48.88
CA ASP A 145 1.35 -36.74 48.19
C ASP A 145 1.36 -37.31 46.73
N ASP A 146 2.35 -37.17 45.84
CA ASP A 146 3.68 -36.50 45.76
C ASP A 146 4.26 -36.72 44.31
N SER A 147 5.24 -35.87 43.89
CA SER A 147 6.42 -36.05 42.97
C SER A 147 6.34 -36.89 41.65
N SER A 148 7.14 -36.76 40.57
CA SER A 148 8.26 -35.93 40.04
C SER A 148 8.70 -36.49 38.66
N SER A 149 9.44 -35.70 37.85
CA SER A 149 10.52 -36.09 36.89
C SER A 149 10.18 -36.97 35.66
N ALA A 150 10.91 -37.05 34.55
CA ALA A 150 11.96 -36.30 33.83
C ALA A 150 12.23 -37.09 32.51
N ASP A 151 12.72 -36.39 31.49
CA ASP A 151 13.68 -36.78 30.43
C ASP A 151 13.54 -38.07 29.57
N ASP A 152 13.75 -37.86 28.27
CA ASP A 152 14.84 -38.42 27.44
C ASP A 152 14.46 -39.11 26.10
N SER A 153 15.36 -38.82 25.16
CA SER A 153 15.59 -39.14 23.76
C SER A 153 15.41 -40.60 23.31
N SER A 154 15.17 -40.81 22.00
CA SER A 154 16.14 -41.47 21.10
C SER A 154 15.57 -41.75 19.70
N SER A 155 16.42 -41.53 18.70
CA SER A 155 16.37 -41.98 17.30
C SER A 155 16.27 -43.50 17.15
N ASP A 156 15.70 -44.01 16.03
CA ASP A 156 16.43 -44.88 15.08
C ASP A 156 15.64 -45.23 13.80
N ASP A 157 16.40 -45.58 12.77
CA ASP A 157 16.12 -45.92 11.36
C ASP A 157 15.21 -47.13 11.10
N SER A 158 14.65 -47.20 9.87
CA SER A 158 14.56 -48.45 9.08
C SER A 158 14.13 -48.22 7.62
N GLU A 159 14.94 -48.74 6.69
CA GLU A 159 14.76 -48.82 5.24
C GLU A 159 13.81 -49.94 4.77
N SER A 160 13.31 -49.81 3.53
CA SER A 160 13.13 -50.84 2.46
C SER A 160 12.26 -50.22 1.35
N GLU A 161 12.37 -50.48 0.04
CA GLU A 161 12.67 -51.71 -0.67
C GLU A 161 12.99 -51.39 -2.15
N VAL A 162 13.82 -52.23 -2.78
CA VAL A 162 14.35 -52.11 -4.14
C VAL A 162 13.58 -53.06 -5.09
N LYS A 163 13.37 -52.68 -6.36
CA LYS A 163 13.12 -53.66 -7.45
C LYS A 163 13.95 -53.33 -8.69
N PHE A 164 14.88 -54.23 -8.97
CA PHE A 164 15.61 -54.41 -10.22
C PHE A 164 14.73 -55.12 -11.26
N LEU A 165 14.92 -54.80 -12.54
CA LEU A 165 14.93 -55.76 -13.64
C LEU A 165 15.92 -55.26 -14.70
N ASP A 166 16.73 -56.20 -15.15
CA ASP A 166 17.96 -56.06 -15.92
C ASP A 166 17.77 -56.71 -17.29
N SER A 167 18.46 -56.21 -18.33
CA SER A 167 18.84 -57.00 -19.51
C SER A 167 19.86 -56.22 -20.36
N ASP A 168 21.07 -56.76 -20.35
CA ASP A 168 22.34 -56.35 -20.96
C ASP A 168 22.48 -56.49 -22.49
N LEU A 169 23.65 -55.99 -22.95
CA LEU A 169 24.52 -56.40 -24.09
C LEU A 169 24.49 -55.46 -25.32
N ASP A 170 25.60 -54.99 -25.92
CA ASP A 170 27.05 -55.16 -25.70
C ASP A 170 27.84 -54.18 -26.61
N SER A 171 29.12 -53.97 -26.27
CA SER A 171 30.28 -53.64 -27.12
C SER A 171 30.83 -52.20 -27.23
N SER A 172 32.04 -52.08 -26.66
CA SER A 172 33.07 -51.01 -26.60
C SER A 172 33.83 -50.79 -27.96
N PRO A 173 34.91 -49.95 -28.12
CA PRO A 173 35.85 -49.43 -27.12
C PRO A 173 36.37 -47.97 -27.23
N GLN A 174 37.12 -47.62 -26.19
CA GLN A 174 37.97 -46.46 -25.88
C GLN A 174 38.90 -45.93 -26.99
N VAL A 175 39.24 -44.63 -26.89
CA VAL A 175 40.61 -44.12 -27.15
C VAL A 175 41.02 -43.09 -26.09
N VAL A 176 42.25 -43.25 -25.62
CA VAL A 176 42.98 -42.51 -24.56
C VAL A 176 43.85 -41.39 -25.14
N GLY A 177 44.10 -40.33 -24.34
CA GLY A 177 45.25 -39.43 -24.42
C GLY A 177 44.87 -37.94 -24.48
N THR A 178 45.54 -36.96 -23.88
CA THR A 178 46.80 -36.87 -23.12
C THR A 178 46.80 -35.50 -22.38
N LYS A 179 47.43 -35.42 -21.20
CA LYS A 179 47.76 -34.20 -20.43
C LYS A 179 48.66 -33.21 -21.18
N ARG A 180 48.44 -31.89 -20.99
CA ARG A 180 49.45 -30.80 -20.75
C ARG A 180 48.70 -29.47 -20.50
N GLN A 181 48.81 -28.92 -19.29
CA GLN A 181 49.69 -27.82 -18.84
C GLN A 181 49.10 -26.41 -19.02
N LEU A 182 48.72 -25.83 -17.87
CA LEU A 182 48.87 -24.46 -17.37
C LEU A 182 49.27 -23.36 -18.38
N GLN A 183 48.40 -22.36 -18.52
CA GLN A 183 48.79 -20.95 -18.61
C GLN A 183 47.73 -20.09 -17.91
N ASP A 184 48.21 -19.31 -16.95
CA ASP A 184 47.49 -18.25 -16.26
C ASP A 184 47.06 -17.15 -17.24
N THR A 185 45.76 -16.87 -17.26
CA THR A 185 45.23 -15.56 -17.63
C THR A 185 44.11 -15.25 -16.65
N VAL A 186 44.33 -14.22 -15.83
CA VAL A 186 43.31 -13.64 -14.94
C VAL A 186 42.25 -13.00 -15.83
N GLU A 187 41.22 -13.77 -16.16
CA GLU A 187 40.01 -13.28 -16.81
C GLU A 187 39.06 -12.83 -15.70
N GLU A 188 38.74 -11.54 -15.69
CA GLU A 188 37.68 -10.94 -14.88
C GLU A 188 36.40 -11.78 -15.03
N THR A 189 35.97 -12.39 -13.93
CA THR A 189 34.74 -13.16 -13.86
C THR A 189 33.53 -12.26 -14.08
N MET A 190 33.12 -12.10 -15.34
CA MET A 190 31.76 -11.73 -15.70
C MET A 190 30.83 -12.89 -15.32
N PRO A 191 29.78 -12.67 -14.49
CA PRO A 191 28.83 -13.72 -14.18
C PRO A 191 28.06 -14.14 -15.45
N LYS A 192 28.11 -15.44 -15.71
CA LYS A 192 27.64 -16.10 -16.92
C LYS A 192 26.11 -16.06 -17.03
N ILE A 193 25.62 -15.54 -18.14
CA ILE A 193 24.19 -15.34 -18.47
C ILE A 193 23.50 -16.67 -18.87
N MET A 194 22.28 -16.83 -18.35
CA MET A 194 21.15 -17.71 -18.74
C MET A 194 21.32 -19.24 -18.70
N LYS A 195 20.58 -19.89 -17.78
CA LYS A 195 20.03 -21.24 -18.01
C LYS A 195 18.79 -21.12 -18.88
N ILE A 196 18.91 -21.42 -20.16
CA ILE A 196 17.75 -21.58 -21.06
C ILE A 196 17.23 -23.00 -20.89
N SER A 197 16.03 -23.17 -20.30
CA SER A 197 15.25 -24.40 -20.47
C SER A 197 14.07 -24.14 -21.41
N ASN A 198 13.97 -24.96 -22.44
CA ASN A 198 13.02 -24.92 -23.55
C ASN A 198 11.56 -24.63 -23.18
N GLY A 199 10.92 -23.80 -24.01
CA GLY A 199 9.66 -24.16 -24.64
C GLY A 199 8.42 -24.28 -23.75
N SER A 200 8.08 -23.24 -22.98
CA SER A 200 6.68 -22.91 -22.66
C SER A 200 6.58 -21.42 -22.31
N ARG A 201 5.39 -20.82 -22.33
CA ARG A 201 5.16 -19.41 -21.91
C ARG A 201 5.43 -19.25 -20.40
N GLN A 202 6.69 -19.36 -20.00
CA GLN A 202 7.09 -19.24 -18.61
C GLN A 202 7.27 -17.75 -18.32
N ARG A 203 6.44 -17.24 -17.40
CA ARG A 203 6.61 -15.90 -16.85
C ARG A 203 7.97 -15.87 -16.16
N LEU A 204 8.93 -15.16 -16.73
CA LEU A 204 10.24 -14.94 -16.13
C LEU A 204 10.07 -14.41 -14.70
N LYS A 205 10.77 -15.05 -13.76
CA LYS A 205 10.74 -14.75 -12.32
C LYS A 205 12.08 -14.15 -11.91
N ALA A 206 12.11 -13.45 -10.79
CA ALA A 206 13.36 -12.96 -10.21
C ALA A 206 14.37 -14.10 -9.94
N SER A 207 13.89 -15.33 -9.70
CA SER A 207 14.71 -16.54 -9.53
C SER A 207 15.58 -16.90 -10.74
N ASP A 208 15.28 -16.35 -11.91
CA ASP A 208 15.97 -16.71 -13.16
C ASP A 208 17.28 -15.91 -13.35
N PHE A 209 17.58 -14.99 -12.42
CA PHE A 209 18.77 -14.13 -12.41
C PHE A 209 19.73 -14.54 -11.29
N ASP A 210 21.01 -14.18 -11.42
CA ASP A 210 21.97 -14.26 -10.32
C ASP A 210 21.59 -13.31 -9.18
N ASP A 211 22.11 -13.56 -7.97
CA ASP A 211 21.71 -12.82 -6.77
C ASP A 211 22.09 -11.34 -6.84
N VAL A 212 23.20 -11.01 -7.49
CA VAL A 212 23.63 -9.62 -7.72
C VAL A 212 22.59 -8.87 -8.57
N THR A 213 22.12 -9.49 -9.66
CA THR A 213 21.09 -8.93 -10.53
C THR A 213 19.75 -8.82 -9.81
N LYS A 214 19.41 -9.74 -8.90
CA LYS A 214 18.19 -9.66 -8.08
C LYS A 214 18.19 -8.47 -7.13
N ASP A 215 19.29 -8.25 -6.42
CA ASP A 215 19.42 -7.15 -5.46
C ASP A 215 19.41 -5.79 -6.17
N LEU A 216 20.10 -5.72 -7.30
CA LEU A 216 20.07 -4.55 -8.18
C LEU A 216 18.65 -4.29 -8.71
N LEU A 217 17.93 -5.33 -9.15
CA LEU A 217 16.55 -5.23 -9.60
C LEU A 217 15.61 -4.79 -8.48
N ALA A 218 15.80 -5.26 -7.25
CA ALA A 218 15.00 -4.84 -6.10
C ALA A 218 15.15 -3.34 -5.84
N THR A 219 16.40 -2.86 -5.83
CA THR A 219 16.73 -1.43 -5.71
C THR A 219 16.12 -0.60 -6.85
N ALA A 220 16.29 -1.07 -8.09
CA ALA A 220 15.72 -0.42 -9.27
C ALA A 220 14.18 -0.37 -9.24
N ILE A 221 13.52 -1.42 -8.73
CA ILE A 221 12.06 -1.46 -8.55
C ILE A 221 11.60 -0.41 -7.54
N SER A 222 12.30 -0.29 -6.41
CA SER A 222 11.99 0.71 -5.37
C SER A 222 12.11 2.13 -5.94
N ILE A 223 13.23 2.43 -6.59
CA ILE A 223 13.44 3.71 -7.29
C ILE A 223 12.36 3.96 -8.35
N TYR A 224 12.03 2.94 -9.16
CA TYR A 224 11.00 3.06 -10.18
C TYR A 224 9.64 3.41 -9.58
N ARG A 225 9.26 2.79 -8.46
CA ARG A 225 8.01 3.09 -7.75
C ARG A 225 7.99 4.54 -7.27
N CYS A 226 9.08 5.04 -6.67
CA CYS A 226 9.21 6.44 -6.27
C CYS A 226 9.04 7.38 -7.48
N LEU A 227 9.72 7.12 -8.59
CA LEU A 227 9.64 7.96 -9.79
C LEU A 227 8.23 7.98 -10.41
N ILE A 228 7.51 6.85 -10.38
CA ILE A 228 6.13 6.79 -10.85
C ILE A 228 5.25 7.70 -10.01
N VAL A 229 5.25 7.58 -8.68
CA VAL A 229 4.33 8.33 -7.83
C VAL A 229 4.68 9.82 -7.70
N THR A 230 5.97 10.17 -7.86
CA THR A 230 6.45 11.55 -7.72
C THR A 230 6.46 12.33 -9.02
N ARG A 231 6.35 11.68 -10.19
CA ARG A 231 6.43 12.37 -11.49
C ARG A 231 5.29 12.04 -12.45
N VAL A 232 4.98 10.76 -12.62
CA VAL A 232 4.03 10.29 -13.64
C VAL A 232 3.19 9.11 -13.14
N PRO A 233 2.22 9.34 -12.22
CA PRO A 233 1.42 8.27 -11.64
C PRO A 233 0.55 7.53 -12.66
N PHE A 234 0.15 8.23 -13.72
CA PHE A 234 -0.65 7.71 -14.83
C PHE A 234 0.11 7.83 -16.17
N PRO A 235 1.15 7.01 -16.39
CA PRO A 235 1.94 7.09 -17.61
C PRO A 235 1.11 6.57 -18.80
N GLN A 236 0.89 7.44 -19.79
CA GLN A 236 -0.02 7.18 -20.91
C GLN A 236 0.49 6.13 -21.91
N THR A 237 1.80 5.89 -21.97
CA THR A 237 2.41 4.98 -22.94
C THR A 237 3.49 4.10 -22.31
N LEU A 238 3.71 2.91 -22.88
CA LEU A 238 4.83 2.05 -22.50
C LEU A 238 6.19 2.72 -22.73
N ILE A 239 6.30 3.65 -23.68
CA ILE A 239 7.54 4.42 -23.92
C ILE A 239 7.90 5.23 -22.68
N VAL A 240 6.94 5.92 -22.07
CA VAL A 240 7.17 6.68 -20.83
C VAL A 240 7.57 5.73 -19.70
N LYS A 241 6.84 4.63 -19.51
CA LYS A 241 7.18 3.62 -18.49
C LYS A 241 8.60 3.06 -18.68
N THR A 242 8.99 2.78 -19.93
CA THR A 242 10.32 2.25 -20.28
C THR A 242 11.42 3.28 -20.04
N LYS A 243 11.18 4.56 -20.35
CA LYS A 243 12.13 5.64 -20.06
C LYS A 243 12.40 5.75 -18.56
N ILE A 244 11.36 5.74 -17.73
CA ILE A 244 11.49 5.77 -16.27
C ILE A 244 12.17 4.50 -15.74
N ALA A 245 11.87 3.32 -16.32
CA ALA A 245 12.54 2.08 -15.95
C ALA A 245 14.05 2.11 -16.25
N LYS A 246 14.44 2.64 -17.42
CA LYS A 246 15.85 2.85 -17.78
C LYS A 246 16.55 3.84 -16.85
N GLU A 247 15.86 4.90 -16.44
CA GLU A 247 16.36 5.87 -15.46
C GLU A 247 16.59 5.23 -14.10
N ALA A 248 15.58 4.52 -13.57
CA ALA A 248 15.65 3.81 -12.31
C ALA A 248 16.75 2.74 -12.29
N TRP A 249 16.89 1.97 -13.37
CA TRP A 249 17.95 0.97 -13.48
C TRP A 249 19.33 1.60 -13.46
N ARG A 250 19.56 2.64 -14.29
CA ARG A 250 20.83 3.35 -14.34
C ARG A 250 21.21 3.89 -12.96
N GLU A 251 20.24 4.43 -12.25
CA GLU A 251 20.49 4.94 -10.90
C GLU A 251 20.84 3.84 -9.91
N ALA A 252 20.09 2.74 -9.89
CA ALA A 252 20.41 1.58 -9.05
C ALA A 252 21.82 1.02 -9.37
N SER A 253 22.17 0.95 -10.66
CA SER A 253 23.51 0.52 -11.11
C SER A 253 24.60 1.45 -10.58
N ASN A 254 24.38 2.77 -10.63
CA ASN A 254 25.33 3.74 -10.11
C ASN A 254 25.46 3.66 -8.57
N LEU A 255 24.37 3.39 -7.85
CA LEU A 255 24.39 3.25 -6.39
C LEU A 255 25.15 2.00 -5.94
N ALA A 256 25.05 0.92 -6.73
CA ALA A 256 25.74 -0.34 -6.45
C ALA A 256 27.16 -0.42 -7.03
N ASP A 257 27.56 0.56 -7.86
CA ASP A 257 28.78 0.52 -8.68
C ASP A 257 28.87 -0.76 -9.55
N LEU A 258 27.73 -1.15 -10.14
CA LEU A 258 27.60 -2.38 -10.92
C LEU A 258 27.18 -2.10 -12.37
N THR A 259 27.89 -2.71 -13.30
CA THR A 259 27.56 -2.66 -14.73
C THR A 259 26.82 -3.93 -15.16
N VAL A 260 25.50 -3.96 -14.94
CA VAL A 260 24.63 -5.05 -15.39
C VAL A 260 23.76 -4.58 -16.56
N GLN A 261 23.72 -5.36 -17.64
CA GLN A 261 22.92 -5.03 -18.82
C GLN A 261 21.42 -5.07 -18.51
N LEU A 262 20.74 -3.97 -18.83
CA LEU A 262 19.28 -3.88 -18.73
C LEU A 262 18.62 -4.64 -19.88
N THR A 263 18.05 -5.80 -19.58
CA THR A 263 17.32 -6.63 -20.55
C THR A 263 15.83 -6.24 -20.64
N PRO A 264 15.14 -6.57 -21.75
CA PRO A 264 13.69 -6.32 -21.88
C PRO A 264 12.84 -6.98 -20.79
N SER A 265 13.27 -8.13 -20.25
CA SER A 265 12.57 -8.82 -19.17
C SER A 265 12.64 -8.05 -17.85
N LEU A 266 13.80 -7.47 -17.52
CA LEU A 266 13.99 -6.59 -16.36
C LEU A 266 13.10 -5.34 -16.47
N VAL A 267 13.09 -4.69 -17.64
CA VAL A 267 12.18 -3.56 -17.92
C VAL A 267 10.72 -3.97 -17.71
N LYS A 268 10.30 -5.14 -18.22
CA LYS A 268 8.94 -5.65 -18.04
C LYS A 268 8.61 -5.90 -16.57
N MET A 269 9.55 -6.34 -15.75
CA MET A 269 9.33 -6.53 -14.30
C MET A 269 9.14 -5.20 -13.57
N MET A 270 9.92 -4.18 -13.92
CA MET A 270 9.79 -2.84 -13.33
C MET A 270 8.48 -2.16 -13.76
N THR A 271 8.17 -2.16 -15.05
CA THR A 271 6.97 -1.49 -15.59
C THR A 271 5.64 -2.08 -15.11
N ARG A 272 5.61 -3.35 -14.66
CA ARG A 272 4.47 -3.95 -13.96
C ARG A 272 4.19 -3.28 -12.59
N ARG A 273 5.17 -2.60 -12.00
CA ARG A 273 5.04 -2.00 -10.67
C ARG A 273 4.21 -0.72 -10.64
N THR A 274 3.95 -0.10 -11.80
CA THR A 274 3.05 1.06 -11.91
C THR A 274 1.64 0.72 -11.41
N SER A 275 1.01 -0.34 -11.93
CA SER A 275 -0.33 -0.72 -11.47
C SER A 275 -0.33 -1.25 -10.04
N HIS A 276 0.77 -1.88 -9.62
CA HIS A 276 0.93 -2.34 -8.24
C HIS A 276 0.92 -1.18 -7.24
N VAL A 277 1.77 -0.16 -7.43
CA VAL A 277 1.86 0.97 -6.48
C VAL A 277 0.56 1.79 -6.43
N CYS A 278 -0.11 1.99 -7.57
CA CYS A 278 -1.40 2.69 -7.59
C CYS A 278 -2.53 1.86 -6.95
N GLY A 279 -2.57 0.55 -7.20
CA GLY A 279 -3.55 -0.36 -6.58
C GLY A 279 -3.36 -0.50 -5.07
N GLU A 280 -2.11 -0.52 -4.62
CA GLU A 280 -1.74 -0.50 -3.20
C GLU A 280 -2.25 0.78 -2.52
N LEU A 281 -1.96 1.96 -3.11
CA LEU A 281 -2.48 3.24 -2.61
C LEU A 281 -4.01 3.22 -2.51
N LYS A 282 -4.72 2.81 -3.58
CA LYS A 282 -6.19 2.71 -3.52
C LYS A 282 -6.66 1.80 -2.40
N THR A 283 -6.01 0.66 -2.20
CA THR A 283 -6.41 -0.31 -1.18
C THR A 283 -6.32 0.31 0.23
N LYS A 284 -5.24 1.03 0.53
CA LYS A 284 -5.08 1.77 1.79
C LYS A 284 -6.12 2.89 1.90
N MET A 285 -6.28 3.69 0.85
CA MET A 285 -7.23 4.79 0.81
C MET A 285 -8.68 4.36 1.00
N ARG A 286 -9.07 3.19 0.49
CA ARG A 286 -10.42 2.66 0.66
C ARG A 286 -10.79 2.47 2.13
N ALA A 287 -9.86 1.94 2.93
CA ALA A 287 -10.06 1.77 4.37
C ALA A 287 -10.16 3.12 5.09
N LEU A 288 -9.18 4.01 4.83
CA LEU A 288 -9.13 5.36 5.42
C LEU A 288 -10.38 6.19 5.08
N THR A 289 -10.76 6.25 3.80
CA THR A 289 -11.90 7.02 3.30
C THR A 289 -13.22 6.51 3.88
N SER A 290 -13.40 5.19 3.94
CA SER A 290 -14.63 4.60 4.51
C SER A 290 -14.78 4.96 5.99
N SER A 291 -13.68 4.88 6.75
CA SER A 291 -13.67 5.23 8.17
C SER A 291 -13.87 6.74 8.40
N HIS A 292 -13.16 7.58 7.66
CA HIS A 292 -13.15 9.03 7.84
C HIS A 292 -14.52 9.68 7.58
N PHE A 293 -15.20 9.28 6.51
CA PHE A 293 -16.52 9.82 6.17
C PHE A 293 -17.68 9.02 6.78
N GLY A 294 -17.41 7.83 7.34
CA GLY A 294 -18.43 7.01 7.97
C GLY A 294 -19.32 6.22 6.99
N PHE A 295 -18.79 5.88 5.82
CA PHE A 295 -19.46 4.96 4.89
C PHE A 295 -19.62 3.57 5.53
N ARG A 296 -20.81 2.98 5.43
CA ARG A 296 -21.09 1.67 6.03
C ARG A 296 -21.72 0.72 5.01
N THR A 297 -21.21 -0.50 4.97
CA THR A 297 -21.84 -1.57 4.19
C THR A 297 -23.10 -2.02 4.92
N SER A 298 -24.26 -1.86 4.28
CA SER A 298 -25.55 -2.24 4.85
C SER A 298 -26.52 -2.65 3.74
N ARG A 299 -27.48 -3.52 4.08
CA ARG A 299 -28.61 -3.88 3.20
C ARG A 299 -29.85 -3.01 3.44
N SER A 300 -29.82 -2.11 4.44
CA SER A 300 -30.96 -1.25 4.73
C SER A 300 -31.06 -0.12 3.69
N THR A 301 -32.28 0.11 3.20
CA THR A 301 -32.56 1.19 2.24
C THR A 301 -32.17 2.57 2.78
N ALA A 302 -32.33 2.78 4.11
CA ALA A 302 -31.92 4.00 4.78
C ALA A 302 -30.39 4.22 4.73
N ALA A 303 -29.58 3.19 5.00
CA ALA A 303 -28.13 3.31 4.96
C ALA A 303 -27.62 3.47 3.52
N ILE A 304 -28.22 2.77 2.55
CA ILE A 304 -27.91 2.93 1.12
C ILE A 304 -28.17 4.38 0.70
N LYS A 305 -29.32 4.94 1.06
CA LYS A 305 -29.63 6.35 0.79
C LYS A 305 -28.63 7.29 1.47
N GLN A 306 -28.32 7.08 2.74
CA GLN A 306 -27.33 7.91 3.47
C GLN A 306 -25.95 7.88 2.82
N ASN A 307 -25.44 6.71 2.43
CA ASN A 307 -24.16 6.60 1.75
C ASN A 307 -24.17 7.35 0.41
N ARG A 308 -25.24 7.23 -0.38
CA ARG A 308 -25.36 7.95 -1.66
C ARG A 308 -25.39 9.45 -1.45
N ASP A 309 -26.26 9.93 -0.55
CA ASP A 309 -26.43 11.35 -0.28
C ASP A 309 -25.10 11.94 0.26
N LEU A 310 -24.35 11.18 1.06
CA LEU A 310 -23.01 11.55 1.53
C LEU A 310 -21.98 11.58 0.39
N ALA A 311 -21.94 10.56 -0.47
CA ALA A 311 -21.02 10.52 -1.61
C ALA A 311 -21.26 11.70 -2.56
N GLU A 312 -22.52 11.97 -2.92
CA GLU A 312 -22.92 13.12 -3.72
C GLU A 312 -22.50 14.44 -3.05
N SER A 313 -22.75 14.61 -1.74
CA SER A 313 -22.36 15.81 -1.00
C SER A 313 -20.84 16.01 -0.93
N LEU A 314 -20.05 14.93 -0.83
CA LEU A 314 -18.59 15.03 -0.80
C LEU A 314 -18.02 15.40 -2.16
N LYS A 315 -18.62 14.88 -3.25
CA LYS A 315 -18.22 15.19 -4.62
C LYS A 315 -18.63 16.60 -5.05
N ASP A 316 -19.75 17.11 -4.55
CA ASP A 316 -20.18 18.49 -4.78
C ASP A 316 -19.06 19.46 -4.36
N GLU A 317 -18.59 20.27 -5.32
CA GLU A 317 -17.46 21.20 -5.13
C GLU A 317 -16.20 20.57 -4.52
N SER A 318 -16.02 19.25 -4.66
CA SER A 318 -14.89 18.50 -4.08
C SER A 318 -14.70 18.72 -2.57
N ARG A 319 -15.78 18.77 -1.78
CA ARG A 319 -15.71 18.98 -0.31
C ARG A 319 -14.74 18.05 0.43
N PHE A 320 -14.48 16.86 -0.10
CA PHE A 320 -13.52 15.91 0.49
C PHE A 320 -12.08 16.44 0.60
N VAL A 321 -11.70 17.52 -0.10
CA VAL A 321 -10.35 18.09 -0.02
C VAL A 321 -10.12 18.92 1.24
N PHE A 322 -11.18 19.30 1.97
CA PHE A 322 -11.10 20.17 3.15
C PHE A 322 -10.86 19.37 4.43
N LYS A 323 -10.20 20.00 5.41
CA LYS A 323 -10.07 19.46 6.78
C LYS A 323 -11.44 19.30 7.43
N ASP A 324 -12.24 20.36 7.36
CA ASP A 324 -13.65 20.33 7.74
C ASP A 324 -14.46 20.49 6.45
N TRP A 325 -15.00 19.37 5.97
CA TRP A 325 -15.74 19.29 4.70
C TRP A 325 -17.18 19.83 4.82
N GLU A 326 -17.73 19.94 6.04
CA GLU A 326 -19.05 20.53 6.29
C GLU A 326 -18.95 22.07 6.25
N MET A 327 -17.96 22.63 6.96
CA MET A 327 -17.71 24.07 7.01
C MET A 327 -16.83 24.59 5.86
N LYS A 328 -16.35 23.68 4.98
CA LYS A 328 -15.41 23.97 3.88
C LYS A 328 -14.18 24.76 4.34
N SER A 329 -13.57 24.33 5.44
CA SER A 329 -12.39 24.99 6.02
C SER A 329 -11.14 24.11 5.96
N GLY A 330 -9.99 24.75 5.74
CA GLY A 330 -8.70 24.05 5.62
C GLY A 330 -8.56 23.22 4.35
N ILE A 331 -8.65 23.85 3.17
CA ILE A 331 -8.43 23.20 1.88
C ILE A 331 -7.07 22.48 1.83
N TYR A 332 -7.05 21.25 1.31
CA TYR A 332 -5.89 20.35 1.22
C TYR A 332 -5.25 19.96 2.56
N LYS A 333 -5.97 20.16 3.67
CA LYS A 333 -5.53 19.77 5.03
C LYS A 333 -6.37 18.64 5.63
N THR A 334 -7.04 17.85 4.79
CA THR A 334 -7.74 16.64 5.23
C THR A 334 -6.76 15.64 5.85
N GLU A 335 -7.15 15.02 6.96
CA GLU A 335 -6.33 14.03 7.67
C GLU A 335 -6.03 12.81 6.79
N LEU A 336 -6.87 12.55 5.78
CA LEU A 336 -6.67 11.51 4.78
C LEU A 336 -5.37 11.66 4.00
N ILE A 337 -4.93 12.89 3.69
CA ILE A 337 -3.67 13.10 2.96
C ILE A 337 -2.49 12.67 3.83
N GLN A 338 -2.46 13.11 5.10
CA GLN A 338 -1.40 12.73 6.03
C GLN A 338 -1.38 11.22 6.27
N ALA A 339 -2.55 10.62 6.55
CA ALA A 339 -2.67 9.18 6.78
C ALA A 339 -2.20 8.37 5.56
N ALA A 340 -2.53 8.82 4.34
CA ALA A 340 -2.06 8.19 3.12
C ALA A 340 -0.54 8.23 2.97
N VAL A 341 0.08 9.39 3.23
CA VAL A 341 1.53 9.54 3.14
C VAL A 341 2.24 8.66 4.16
N ASN A 342 1.76 8.69 5.40
CA ASN A 342 2.25 7.86 6.50
C ASN A 342 2.15 6.38 6.14
N ASP A 343 0.96 5.90 5.78
CA ASP A 343 0.75 4.47 5.55
C ASP A 343 1.48 3.98 4.29
N MET A 344 1.62 4.80 3.25
CA MET A 344 2.12 4.37 1.95
C MET A 344 3.65 4.44 1.83
N TRP A 345 4.29 5.49 2.32
CA TRP A 345 5.72 5.74 2.09
C TRP A 345 6.53 6.00 3.38
N PHE A 346 5.87 6.14 4.53
CA PHE A 346 6.51 6.56 5.79
C PHE A 346 5.93 5.80 7.01
N ALA A 347 5.61 4.52 6.86
CA ALA A 347 5.06 3.72 7.96
C ALA A 347 6.19 3.29 8.92
N ASN A 348 7.42 3.13 8.39
CA ASN A 348 8.61 2.78 9.15
C ASN A 348 9.90 3.27 8.47
N ARG A 349 11.04 3.13 9.16
CA ARG A 349 12.36 3.58 8.68
C ARG A 349 12.87 2.89 7.40
N ASN A 350 12.26 1.77 7.02
CA ASN A 350 12.65 1.01 5.82
C ASN A 350 11.71 1.24 4.63
N ASP A 351 10.73 2.14 4.75
CA ASP A 351 9.85 2.45 3.63
C ASP A 351 10.51 3.37 2.61
N GLU A 352 9.98 3.34 1.38
CA GLU A 352 10.51 4.04 0.21
C GLU A 352 10.69 5.55 0.44
N GLY A 353 9.78 6.18 1.20
CA GLY A 353 9.85 7.60 1.52
C GLY A 353 11.01 7.98 2.45
N VAL A 354 11.49 7.02 3.25
CA VAL A 354 12.66 7.19 4.11
C VAL A 354 13.94 6.83 3.37
N ILE A 355 13.98 5.64 2.75
CA ILE A 355 15.17 5.15 2.03
C ILE A 355 15.51 6.06 0.84
N HIS A 356 14.50 6.55 0.13
CA HIS A 356 14.66 7.40 -1.05
C HIS A 356 14.14 8.83 -0.82
N GLY A 357 14.40 9.41 0.36
CA GLY A 357 13.91 10.73 0.78
C GLY A 357 14.09 11.85 -0.25
N ARG A 358 15.16 11.80 -1.05
CA ARG A 358 15.42 12.75 -2.15
C ARG A 358 14.30 12.89 -3.19
N TYR A 359 13.43 11.90 -3.34
CA TYR A 359 12.27 12.01 -4.25
C TYR A 359 11.06 12.67 -3.59
N PHE A 360 11.05 12.73 -2.26
CA PHE A 360 9.96 13.25 -1.44
C PHE A 360 10.31 14.61 -0.83
N GLU A 361 11.44 15.21 -1.20
CA GLU A 361 11.99 16.44 -0.59
C GLU A 361 12.14 17.57 -1.63
N PRO A 362 11.29 18.61 -1.59
CA PRO A 362 10.04 18.72 -0.81
C PRO A 362 8.98 17.74 -1.32
N LEU A 363 7.89 17.55 -0.56
CA LEU A 363 6.84 16.59 -0.93
C LEU A 363 6.24 16.98 -2.29
N PRO A 364 6.33 16.11 -3.33
CA PRO A 364 5.84 16.44 -4.65
C PRO A 364 4.34 16.70 -4.66
N VAL A 365 3.92 17.74 -5.38
CA VAL A 365 2.49 18.08 -5.55
C VAL A 365 1.77 16.95 -6.28
N GLU A 366 2.49 16.20 -7.12
CA GLU A 366 2.05 14.98 -7.80
C GLU A 366 1.54 13.92 -6.81
N ILE A 367 2.19 13.76 -5.64
CA ILE A 367 1.73 12.82 -4.61
C ILE A 367 0.40 13.30 -4.02
N ILE A 368 0.27 14.58 -3.71
CA ILE A 368 -0.96 15.15 -3.15
C ILE A 368 -2.10 14.96 -4.17
N ALA A 369 -1.87 15.30 -5.44
CA ALA A 369 -2.83 15.10 -6.52
C ALA A 369 -3.23 13.62 -6.68
N LEU A 370 -2.27 12.70 -6.60
CA LEU A 370 -2.50 11.26 -6.68
C LEU A 370 -3.37 10.77 -5.52
N ILE A 371 -3.10 11.20 -4.29
CA ILE A 371 -3.91 10.86 -3.12
C ILE A 371 -5.33 11.41 -3.26
N LEU A 372 -5.50 12.68 -3.67
CA LEU A 372 -6.83 13.26 -3.90
C LEU A 372 -7.63 12.47 -4.94
N THR A 373 -6.95 12.02 -6.00
CA THR A 373 -7.56 11.16 -7.04
C THR A 373 -7.98 9.81 -6.46
N ALA A 374 -7.17 9.22 -5.58
CA ALA A 374 -7.50 7.97 -4.91
C ALA A 374 -8.66 8.13 -3.92
N ILE A 375 -8.75 9.26 -3.19
CA ILE A 375 -9.89 9.60 -2.33
C ILE A 375 -11.16 9.69 -3.18
N GLU A 376 -11.12 10.44 -4.29
CA GLU A 376 -12.27 10.58 -5.18
C GLU A 376 -12.71 9.22 -5.75
N CYS A 377 -11.76 8.38 -6.18
CA CYS A 377 -12.06 7.03 -6.62
C CYS A 377 -12.73 6.18 -5.53
N CYS A 378 -12.30 6.31 -4.27
CA CYS A 378 -12.92 5.60 -3.15
C CYS A 378 -14.32 6.14 -2.81
N ILE A 379 -14.59 7.43 -3.02
CA ILE A 379 -15.93 8.01 -2.87
C ILE A 379 -16.85 7.55 -4.01
N ASP A 380 -16.33 7.44 -5.23
CA ASP A 380 -17.09 6.93 -6.39
C ASP A 380 -17.62 5.52 -6.14
N GLU A 381 -16.90 4.68 -5.39
CA GLU A 381 -17.35 3.34 -4.99
C GLU A 381 -18.70 3.36 -4.27
N TRP A 382 -19.11 4.50 -3.69
CA TRP A 382 -20.34 4.65 -2.92
C TRP A 382 -21.42 5.48 -3.62
N ILE A 383 -21.23 5.88 -4.88
CA ILE A 383 -22.14 6.79 -5.58
C ILE A 383 -23.54 6.20 -5.77
N THR A 384 -23.69 4.88 -5.80
CA THR A 384 -25.00 4.20 -5.86
C THR A 384 -25.60 3.95 -4.47
N GLY A 385 -24.86 4.27 -3.41
CA GLY A 385 -25.18 3.99 -2.01
C GLY A 385 -24.75 2.59 -1.54
N VAL A 386 -24.42 1.70 -2.48
CA VAL A 386 -23.83 0.39 -2.23
C VAL A 386 -22.38 0.43 -2.70
N LYS A 387 -21.48 -0.20 -1.94
CA LYS A 387 -20.07 -0.25 -2.31
C LYS A 387 -19.86 -1.08 -3.58
N GLU A 388 -19.28 -0.47 -4.59
CA GLU A 388 -18.88 -1.08 -5.85
C GLU A 388 -17.36 -1.03 -6.02
N ASP A 389 -16.74 -2.08 -6.55
CA ASP A 389 -15.29 -2.07 -6.80
C ASP A 389 -15.00 -1.37 -8.12
N ILE A 390 -14.49 -0.13 -8.05
CA ILE A 390 -14.18 0.69 -9.22
C ILE A 390 -12.70 0.61 -9.56
N LYS A 391 -12.33 0.18 -10.76
CA LYS A 391 -10.90 0.03 -11.11
C LYS A 391 -10.15 1.37 -11.14
N PHE A 392 -9.08 1.49 -10.35
CA PHE A 392 -8.15 2.63 -10.36
C PHE A 392 -7.14 2.51 -11.49
N SER A 393 -7.62 2.81 -12.69
CA SER A 393 -6.85 2.69 -13.93
C SER A 393 -6.57 4.05 -14.55
N SER A 394 -5.49 4.12 -15.34
CA SER A 394 -5.15 5.33 -16.12
C SER A 394 -6.30 5.77 -17.02
N ASN A 395 -7.01 4.84 -17.64
CA ASN A 395 -8.12 5.16 -18.54
C ASN A 395 -9.28 5.87 -17.83
N ALA A 396 -9.52 5.55 -16.55
CA ALA A 396 -10.63 6.11 -15.79
C ALA A 396 -10.24 7.38 -15.01
N TYR A 397 -9.05 7.41 -14.41
CA TYR A 397 -8.68 8.44 -13.43
C TYR A 397 -7.52 9.36 -13.85
N SER A 398 -6.92 9.19 -15.03
CA SER A 398 -5.87 10.12 -15.51
C SER A 398 -6.38 11.56 -15.66
N SER A 399 -7.60 11.74 -16.20
CA SER A 399 -8.21 13.08 -16.31
C SER A 399 -8.54 13.70 -14.96
N VAL A 400 -9.00 12.89 -14.01
CA VAL A 400 -9.29 13.30 -12.62
C VAL A 400 -8.01 13.76 -11.94
N TYR A 401 -6.92 12.99 -12.08
CA TYR A 401 -5.60 13.35 -11.59
C TYR A 401 -5.10 14.68 -12.17
N VAL A 402 -5.19 14.87 -13.49
CA VAL A 402 -4.80 16.14 -14.14
C VAL A 402 -5.66 17.29 -13.62
N GLY A 403 -6.95 17.07 -13.33
CA GLY A 403 -7.82 18.05 -12.71
C GLY A 403 -7.38 18.48 -11.30
N HIS A 404 -7.03 17.52 -10.44
CA HIS A 404 -6.50 17.79 -9.10
C HIS A 404 -5.14 18.49 -9.15
N LEU A 405 -4.25 18.03 -10.02
CA LEU A 405 -2.93 18.64 -10.22
C LEU A 405 -3.07 20.11 -10.67
N SER A 406 -3.94 20.37 -11.65
CA SER A 406 -4.21 21.73 -12.14
C SER A 406 -4.80 22.62 -11.05
N SER A 407 -5.68 22.06 -10.20
CA SER A 407 -6.28 22.79 -9.07
C SER A 407 -5.27 23.12 -7.99
N LEU A 408 -4.34 22.21 -7.68
CA LEU A 408 -3.23 22.44 -6.76
C LEU A 408 -2.26 23.51 -7.30
N GLN A 409 -1.90 23.44 -8.58
CA GLN A 409 -1.05 24.45 -9.23
C GLN A 409 -1.70 25.83 -9.21
N ARG A 410 -2.99 25.92 -9.55
CA ARG A 410 -3.75 27.18 -9.47
C ARG A 410 -3.82 27.72 -8.04
N PHE A 411 -3.97 26.85 -7.05
CA PHE A 411 -3.95 27.24 -5.64
C PHE A 411 -2.57 27.78 -5.23
N ASP A 412 -1.48 27.16 -5.68
CA ASP A 412 -0.12 27.65 -5.42
C ASP A 412 0.12 29.02 -6.07
N GLU A 413 -0.26 29.18 -7.34
CA GLU A 413 -0.18 30.47 -8.05
C GLU A 413 -0.96 31.57 -7.31
N TRP A 414 -2.20 31.28 -6.93
CA TRP A 414 -3.09 32.21 -6.24
C TRP A 414 -2.59 32.58 -4.83
N THR A 415 -1.87 31.67 -4.18
CA THR A 415 -1.37 31.84 -2.81
C THR A 415 0.14 32.02 -2.73
N SER A 416 0.78 32.32 -3.88
CA SER A 416 2.23 32.38 -4.06
C SER A 416 2.92 33.35 -3.10
N ALA A 417 2.29 34.49 -2.79
CA ALA A 417 2.79 35.46 -1.81
C ALA A 417 2.99 34.86 -0.40
N TYR A 418 2.23 33.81 -0.06
CA TYR A 418 2.24 33.14 1.24
C TYR A 418 2.91 31.76 1.20
N LYS A 419 3.17 31.23 0.00
CA LYS A 419 3.69 29.88 -0.25
C LYS A 419 2.89 28.81 0.48
N LEU A 420 1.56 28.88 0.43
CA LEU A 420 0.70 28.02 1.25
C LEU A 420 0.82 26.55 0.87
N LEU A 421 0.85 26.22 -0.43
CA LEU A 421 0.98 24.84 -0.85
C LEU A 421 2.32 24.25 -0.40
N GLY A 422 3.41 25.00 -0.56
CA GLY A 422 4.73 24.62 -0.03
C GLY A 422 4.70 24.33 1.47
N LYS A 423 4.12 25.22 2.28
CA LYS A 423 3.96 25.00 3.73
C LYS A 423 3.12 23.79 4.09
N ILE A 424 2.08 23.49 3.30
CA ILE A 424 1.26 22.29 3.48
C ILE A 424 2.10 21.05 3.19
N ALA A 425 2.81 21.02 2.07
CA ALA A 425 3.69 19.93 1.65
C ALA A 425 4.81 19.68 2.68
N ASP A 426 5.49 20.74 3.13
CA ASP A 426 6.54 20.68 4.15
C ASP A 426 6.00 20.09 5.46
N ASN A 427 4.87 20.60 5.95
CA ASN A 427 4.24 20.11 7.17
C ASN A 427 3.83 18.63 7.05
N ILE A 428 3.33 18.20 5.88
CA ILE A 428 2.97 16.79 5.67
C ILE A 428 4.22 15.90 5.74
N LEU A 429 5.31 16.32 5.08
CA LEU A 429 6.56 15.58 5.05
C LEU A 429 7.22 15.49 6.43
N ASP A 430 7.23 16.59 7.19
CA ASP A 430 7.79 16.64 8.53
C ASP A 430 7.05 15.68 9.47
N ILE A 431 5.71 15.71 9.44
CA ILE A 431 4.88 14.77 10.22
C ILE A 431 5.10 13.32 9.76
N ALA A 432 5.25 13.08 8.46
CA ALA A 432 5.49 11.74 7.92
C ALA A 432 6.85 11.17 8.36
N ARG A 433 7.90 11.99 8.36
CA ARG A 433 9.22 11.62 8.88
C ARG A 433 9.17 11.29 10.36
N LEU A 434 8.50 12.13 11.16
CA LEU A 434 8.25 11.87 12.57
C LEU A 434 7.51 10.54 12.77
N HIS A 435 6.48 10.28 11.96
CA HIS A 435 5.71 9.04 12.00
C HIS A 435 6.56 7.80 11.70
N ALA A 436 7.45 7.88 10.70
CA ALA A 436 8.41 6.82 10.38
C ALA A 436 9.51 6.65 11.44
N GLY A 437 9.53 7.53 12.46
CA GLY A 437 10.56 7.59 13.48
C GLY A 437 11.88 8.15 12.96
N VAL A 438 11.90 8.88 11.84
CA VAL A 438 13.09 9.61 11.37
C VAL A 438 13.19 10.88 12.22
N ASP A 439 14.19 10.91 13.10
CA ASP A 439 14.26 11.82 14.23
C ASP A 439 14.09 13.31 13.88
N SER A 440 13.26 14.00 14.66
CA SER A 440 13.34 15.44 14.88
C SER A 440 14.56 15.79 15.73
N PHE A 441 15.76 15.72 15.15
CA PHE A 441 16.94 16.36 15.73
C PHE A 441 17.02 17.82 15.25
N GLN A 442 16.23 18.72 15.84
CA GLN A 442 16.70 20.10 15.96
C GLN A 442 17.44 20.23 17.30
N ALA A 443 18.76 20.39 17.20
CA ALA A 443 19.66 20.97 18.20
C ALA A 443 19.62 20.35 19.61
N THR A 444 20.13 19.14 19.77
CA THR A 444 20.98 18.83 20.93
C THR A 444 22.26 18.22 20.43
N HIS A 445 23.37 18.63 21.02
CA HIS A 445 24.71 18.16 20.73
C HIS A 445 24.71 16.65 20.52
N ALA A 446 25.39 16.20 19.46
CA ALA A 446 25.70 14.79 19.28
C ALA A 446 26.20 14.21 20.61
N THR A 447 25.39 13.37 21.23
CA THR A 447 25.89 12.34 22.13
C THR A 447 25.94 11.09 21.27
N PRO A 448 27.13 10.67 20.83
CA PRO A 448 27.28 9.42 20.11
C PRO A 448 26.72 8.29 20.95
N PHE A 449 26.12 7.31 20.29
CA PHE A 449 25.77 6.04 20.89
C PHE A 449 27.07 5.37 21.38
N GLY A 450 27.35 5.52 22.66
CA GLY A 450 28.49 5.01 23.39
C GLY A 450 28.28 5.40 24.85
N PHE A 451 28.51 4.47 25.78
CA PHE A 451 28.57 4.83 27.19
C PHE A 451 29.52 6.02 27.32
N THR A 452 29.07 7.12 27.94
CA THR A 452 29.96 8.26 28.19
C THR A 452 31.17 7.76 28.97
N ASP A 453 32.39 8.20 28.65
CA ASP A 453 33.62 7.75 29.32
C ASP A 453 33.51 7.78 30.86
N ASN A 454 32.73 8.74 31.39
CA ASN A 454 32.37 8.84 32.80
C ASN A 454 31.73 7.59 33.41
N ILE A 455 30.96 6.79 32.65
CA ILE A 455 30.34 5.54 33.13
C ILE A 455 31.41 4.47 33.37
N PHE A 456 32.43 4.42 32.52
CA PHE A 456 33.56 3.51 32.72
C PHE A 456 34.44 3.98 33.88
N ASP A 457 34.67 5.29 34.03
CA ASP A 457 35.42 5.86 35.16
C ASP A 457 34.67 5.71 36.51
N ASP A 458 33.34 5.76 36.50
CA ASP A 458 32.51 5.49 37.67
C ASP A 458 32.56 3.99 38.03
N ALA A 459 32.46 3.09 37.05
CA ALA A 459 32.59 1.64 37.26
C ALA A 459 34.00 1.24 37.78
N ILE A 460 35.06 1.89 37.30
CA ILE A 460 36.42 1.68 37.81
C ILE A 460 36.54 2.14 39.27
N ARG A 461 35.97 3.30 39.62
CA ARG A 461 35.96 3.81 41.00
C ARG A 461 35.17 2.91 41.95
N GLU A 462 34.04 2.38 41.50
CA GLU A 462 33.22 1.44 42.28
C GLU A 462 34.01 0.16 42.58
N TYR A 463 34.63 -0.45 41.57
CA TYR A 463 35.47 -1.64 41.74
C TYR A 463 36.68 -1.41 42.67
N GLU A 464 37.37 -0.27 42.54
CA GLU A 464 38.49 0.07 43.42
C GLU A 464 38.05 0.34 44.87
N ALA A 465 36.86 0.89 45.08
CA ALA A 465 36.30 1.10 46.41
C ALA A 465 35.95 -0.22 47.09
N GLU A 466 35.27 -1.12 46.38
CA GLU A 466 34.94 -2.47 46.87
C GLU A 466 36.21 -3.27 47.20
N THR A 467 37.24 -3.18 46.35
CA THR A 467 38.52 -3.87 46.59
C THR A 467 39.23 -3.31 47.82
N ARG A 468 39.15 -2.00 48.06
CA ARG A 468 39.75 -1.35 49.24
C ARG A 468 38.99 -1.69 50.52
N GLU A 469 37.66 -1.76 50.47
CA GLU A 469 36.82 -2.17 51.59
C GLU A 469 37.06 -3.64 51.94
N ALA A 470 37.13 -4.54 50.94
CA ALA A 470 37.48 -5.94 51.16
C ALA A 470 38.89 -6.10 51.78
N ALA A 471 39.87 -5.29 51.35
CA ALA A 471 41.20 -5.29 51.93
C ALA A 471 41.27 -4.70 53.36
N ALA A 472 40.39 -3.74 53.69
CA ALA A 472 40.28 -3.18 55.04
C ALA A 472 39.65 -4.21 56.00
N VAL A 473 38.58 -4.88 55.58
CA VAL A 473 37.94 -5.96 56.34
C VAL A 473 38.91 -7.14 56.56
N ALA A 474 39.74 -7.47 55.57
CA ALA A 474 40.77 -8.50 55.70
C ALA A 474 41.91 -8.12 56.68
N ARG A 475 42.22 -6.81 56.83
CA ARG A 475 43.21 -6.35 57.82
C ARG A 475 42.63 -6.28 59.23
N GLU A 476 41.40 -5.81 59.36
CA GLU A 476 40.70 -5.71 60.65
C GLU A 476 40.42 -7.11 61.24
N SER A 477 40.13 -8.10 60.39
CA SER A 477 40.03 -9.51 60.82
C SER A 477 41.36 -10.17 61.16
N HIS A 478 42.50 -9.62 60.71
CA HIS A 478 43.83 -10.08 61.12
C HIS A 478 44.26 -9.45 62.45
N GLU A 479 43.91 -8.18 62.68
CA GLU A 479 44.24 -7.43 63.91
C GLU A 479 43.40 -7.90 65.12
N VAL A 480 42.18 -8.42 64.90
CA VAL A 480 41.33 -9.04 65.95
C VAL A 480 41.77 -10.47 66.32
N MET A 481 42.74 -11.07 65.61
CA MET A 481 43.32 -12.37 65.99
C MET A 481 44.65 -12.26 66.76
N ASP A 482 45.22 -11.07 66.90
CA ASP A 482 46.50 -10.82 67.59
C ASP A 482 46.37 -10.01 68.90
N ASP A 483 45.14 -9.73 69.35
CA ASP A 483 44.77 -9.28 70.72
C ASP A 483 44.05 -10.42 71.47
#